data_AF-A0A512SZW7-F1
#
_entry.id   AF-A0A512SZW7-F1
#
_cell.length_a   1.000
_cell.length_b   1.000
_cell.length_c   1.000
_cell.angle_alpha   90.00
_cell.angle_beta   90.00
_cell.angle_gamma   90.00
#
_symmetry.space_group_name_H-M   'P 1'
#
loop_
_entity.id
_entity.type
_entity.pdbx_description
1 polymer ?
#
loop_
_entity_poly.entity_id
_entity_poly.type
_entity_poly.pdbx_seq_one_letter_code
_entity_poly.pdbx_strand_id
1 'polypeptide(L)'
;MHPRFGTRNVILPLLGDRYLEVVEVLDHPASDKAPFGQVVRARSESGGGWLGWVLSVDDITQQEARLGRESVIGSRHRPDGVELRWKQLGVKGLMADPQLPFFVEWDAEVPHPSGVGETSVALKSLEIAGDPDRVRDWVGVDQDYVPEGIDFNFVSPKGNPGIMSVTFETPNGPVTL
;
A
#
# COMPACT_ATOMS: atom_id res chain seq x y z
N MET A 1 8.41 0.87 -14.13
CA MET A 1 7.42 0.18 -14.98
C MET A 1 7.14 -1.19 -14.39
N HIS A 2 5.88 -1.64 -14.37
CA HIS A 2 5.44 -2.99 -13.99
C HIS A 2 4.85 -3.71 -15.22
N PRO A 3 5.67 -4.29 -16.11
CA PRO A 3 5.15 -4.92 -17.34
C PRO A 3 4.11 -6.02 -17.06
N ARG A 4 4.30 -6.79 -15.97
CA ARG A 4 3.39 -7.87 -15.57
C ARG A 4 2.02 -7.37 -15.10
N PHE A 5 1.93 -6.13 -14.61
CA PHE A 5 0.68 -5.53 -14.15
C PHE A 5 0.10 -4.53 -15.15
N GLY A 6 0.86 -4.16 -16.19
CA GLY A 6 0.48 -3.07 -17.08
C GLY A 6 0.36 -1.73 -16.35
N THR A 7 1.25 -1.44 -15.39
CA THR A 7 1.26 -0.17 -14.66
C THR A 7 2.64 0.47 -14.67
N ARG A 8 2.72 1.76 -14.36
CA ARG A 8 3.96 2.46 -14.01
C ARG A 8 3.78 3.14 -12.67
N ASN A 9 4.87 3.39 -11.98
CA ASN A 9 4.82 4.08 -10.71
C ASN A 9 6.01 5.02 -10.52
N VAL A 10 5.85 5.92 -9.56
CA VAL A 10 6.89 6.74 -8.97
C VAL A 10 6.92 6.44 -7.47
N ILE A 11 8.12 6.30 -6.92
CA ILE A 11 8.33 6.14 -5.48
C ILE A 11 8.81 7.47 -4.91
N LEU A 12 8.12 7.93 -3.87
CA LEU A 12 8.50 9.09 -3.08
C LEU A 12 8.93 8.59 -1.69
N PRO A 13 10.24 8.61 -1.37
CA PRO A 13 10.72 8.10 -0.08
C PRO A 13 10.23 8.97 1.08
N LEU A 14 9.90 8.31 2.20
CA LEU A 14 9.52 8.94 3.46
C LEU A 14 10.44 8.43 4.58
N LEU A 15 10.55 9.21 5.66
CA LEU A 15 11.26 8.79 6.87
C LEU A 15 10.64 7.52 7.48
N GLY A 16 11.49 6.69 8.08
CA GLY A 16 11.07 5.47 8.80
C GLY A 16 10.76 4.29 7.89
N ASP A 17 11.57 4.07 6.86
CA ASP A 17 11.43 2.97 5.88
C ASP A 17 10.07 2.88 5.20
N ARG A 18 9.47 4.04 4.94
CA ARG A 18 8.16 4.19 4.30
C ARG A 18 8.31 4.89 2.95
N TYR A 19 7.29 4.77 2.12
CA TYR A 19 7.23 5.50 0.87
C TYR A 19 5.78 5.73 0.44
N LEU A 20 5.58 6.79 -0.36
CA LEU A 20 4.37 7.00 -1.12
C LEU A 20 4.59 6.46 -2.54
N GLU A 21 3.73 5.55 -2.98
CA GLU A 21 3.72 5.04 -4.35
C GLU A 21 2.60 5.70 -5.15
N VAL A 22 2.98 6.51 -6.15
CA VAL A 22 2.04 7.03 -7.15
C VAL A 22 2.04 6.05 -8.31
N VAL A 23 0.89 5.43 -8.59
CA VAL A 23 0.74 4.40 -9.61
C VAL A 23 -0.27 4.83 -10.68
N GLU A 24 0.02 4.48 -11.93
CA GLU A 24 -0.82 4.75 -13.08
C GLU A 24 -0.90 3.50 -13.95
N VAL A 25 -2.08 3.25 -14.52
CA VAL A 25 -2.27 2.19 -15.50
C VAL A 25 -1.65 2.57 -16.85
N LEU A 26 -0.99 1.61 -17.49
CA LEU A 26 -0.56 1.73 -18.88
C LEU A 26 -1.68 1.19 -19.78
N ASP A 27 -1.79 1.75 -20.97
CA ASP A 27 -2.63 1.16 -22.03
C ASP A 27 -1.94 -0.10 -22.58
N HIS A 28 -2.05 -1.19 -21.82
CA HIS A 28 -1.35 -2.45 -22.06
C HIS A 28 -2.25 -3.63 -21.68
N PRO A 29 -2.41 -4.69 -22.51
CA PRO A 29 -3.34 -5.79 -22.25
C PRO A 29 -3.15 -6.55 -20.91
N ALA A 30 -1.99 -6.41 -20.28
CA ALA A 30 -1.74 -6.96 -18.95
C ALA A 30 -2.53 -6.26 -17.83
N SER A 31 -2.87 -4.97 -17.98
CA SER A 31 -3.69 -4.26 -17.00
C SER A 31 -5.13 -4.77 -16.94
N ASP A 32 -5.59 -5.42 -18.01
CA ASP A 32 -6.93 -6.02 -18.06
C ASP A 32 -6.98 -7.41 -17.41
N LYS A 33 -5.82 -8.04 -17.14
CA LYS A 33 -5.70 -9.42 -16.65
C LYS A 33 -5.13 -9.51 -15.24
N ALA A 34 -4.22 -8.62 -14.87
CA ALA A 34 -3.59 -8.63 -13.56
C ALA A 34 -4.50 -7.95 -12.53
N PRO A 35 -4.79 -8.56 -11.36
CA PRO A 35 -5.65 -7.96 -10.35
C PRO A 35 -5.21 -6.54 -9.97
N PHE A 36 -3.92 -6.32 -9.71
CA PHE A 36 -3.42 -4.98 -9.39
C PHE A 36 -3.63 -3.98 -10.53
N GLY A 37 -3.42 -4.38 -11.79
CA GLY A 37 -3.67 -3.54 -12.96
C GLY A 37 -5.15 -3.14 -13.09
N GLN A 38 -6.07 -4.06 -12.83
CA GLN A 38 -7.51 -3.80 -12.83
C GLN A 38 -7.90 -2.80 -11.74
N VAL A 39 -7.32 -2.91 -10.54
CA VAL A 39 -7.60 -2.00 -9.41
C VAL A 39 -7.12 -0.59 -9.73
N VAL A 40 -5.89 -0.47 -10.27
CA VAL A 40 -5.34 0.83 -10.69
C VAL A 40 -6.18 1.43 -11.82
N ARG A 41 -6.55 0.65 -12.84
CA ARG A 41 -7.39 1.12 -13.96
C ARG A 41 -8.72 1.68 -13.47
N ALA A 42 -9.46 0.89 -12.68
CA ALA A 42 -10.77 1.28 -12.16
C ALA A 42 -10.68 2.58 -11.32
N ARG A 43 -9.60 2.74 -10.53
CA ARG A 43 -9.38 3.96 -9.75
C ARG A 43 -9.07 5.17 -10.64
N SER A 44 -8.23 5.00 -11.66
CA SER A 44 -7.94 6.06 -12.64
C SER A 44 -9.21 6.51 -13.38
N GLU A 45 -10.05 5.56 -13.83
CA GLU A 45 -11.33 5.85 -14.51
C GLU A 45 -12.34 6.55 -13.59
N SER A 46 -12.22 6.36 -12.27
CA SER A 46 -13.05 7.03 -11.26
C SER A 46 -12.54 8.41 -10.84
N GLY A 47 -11.56 8.99 -11.56
CA GLY A 47 -10.98 10.31 -11.28
C GLY A 47 -9.71 10.29 -10.43
N GLY A 48 -9.15 9.11 -10.14
CA GLY A 48 -7.93 8.95 -9.35
C GLY A 48 -8.14 9.05 -7.84
N GLY A 49 -7.07 9.41 -7.13
CA GLY A 49 -7.03 9.50 -5.67
C GLY A 49 -6.45 8.26 -4.99
N TRP A 50 -6.57 8.19 -3.67
CA TRP A 50 -6.01 7.12 -2.85
C TRP A 50 -6.55 5.75 -3.26
N LEU A 51 -5.65 4.80 -3.51
CA LEU A 51 -6.00 3.43 -3.91
C LEU A 51 -6.11 2.49 -2.70
N GLY A 52 -5.23 2.66 -1.72
CA GLY A 52 -5.11 1.81 -0.55
C GLY A 52 -3.79 2.05 0.17
N TRP A 53 -3.55 1.27 1.21
CA TRP A 53 -2.36 1.33 2.05
C TRP A 53 -1.81 -0.08 2.24
N VAL A 54 -0.54 -0.15 2.63
CA VAL A 54 0.25 -1.39 2.62
C VAL A 54 0.99 -1.52 3.93
N LEU A 55 0.98 -2.72 4.50
CA LEU A 55 1.81 -3.06 5.65
C LEU A 55 3.00 -3.91 5.20
N SER A 56 4.20 -3.44 5.52
CA SER A 56 5.40 -4.27 5.40
C SER A 56 5.47 -5.23 6.57
N VAL A 57 5.82 -6.49 6.31
CA VAL A 57 6.04 -7.53 7.31
C VAL A 57 7.35 -8.24 7.04
N ASP A 58 8.01 -8.68 8.12
CA ASP A 58 9.27 -9.43 8.01
C ASP A 58 9.03 -10.90 7.62
N ASP A 59 7.86 -11.43 7.96
CA ASP A 59 7.45 -12.82 7.69
C ASP A 59 5.97 -12.87 7.28
N ILE A 60 5.71 -12.99 5.98
CA ILE A 60 4.34 -13.03 5.45
C ILE A 60 3.62 -14.32 5.81
N THR A 61 4.32 -15.39 6.20
CA THR A 61 3.73 -16.70 6.45
C THR A 61 2.77 -16.69 7.63
N GLN A 62 2.98 -15.80 8.60
CA GLN A 62 2.05 -15.56 9.70
C GLN A 62 0.70 -15.03 9.19
N GLN A 63 0.73 -14.12 8.21
CA GLN A 63 -0.48 -13.59 7.59
C GLN A 63 -1.13 -14.60 6.64
N GLU A 64 -0.35 -15.43 5.95
CA GLU A 64 -0.87 -16.54 5.15
C GLU A 64 -1.66 -17.53 6.01
N ALA A 65 -1.10 -17.92 7.17
CA ALA A 65 -1.74 -18.83 8.12
C ALA A 65 -3.04 -18.25 8.68
N ARG A 66 -3.03 -16.97 9.07
CA ARG A 66 -4.21 -16.28 9.62
C ARG A 66 -5.33 -16.14 8.60
N LEU A 67 -5.00 -15.80 7.36
CA LEU A 67 -5.97 -15.52 6.31
C LEU A 67 -6.35 -16.79 5.51
N GLY A 68 -5.66 -17.90 5.73
CA GLY A 68 -5.93 -19.19 5.08
C GLY A 68 -5.63 -19.20 3.58
N ARG A 69 -4.64 -18.43 3.14
CA ARG A 69 -4.28 -18.29 1.72
C ARG A 69 -2.82 -17.91 1.52
N GLU A 70 -2.22 -18.39 0.44
CA GLU A 70 -0.83 -18.11 0.09
C GLU A 70 -0.65 -16.71 -0.50
N SER A 71 0.52 -16.14 -0.23
CA SER A 71 1.02 -14.93 -0.87
C SER A 71 1.43 -15.21 -2.31
N VAL A 72 1.54 -14.13 -3.08
CA VAL A 72 1.95 -14.18 -4.49
C VAL A 72 3.28 -13.46 -4.64
N ILE A 73 4.19 -14.05 -5.41
CA ILE A 73 5.48 -13.42 -5.73
C ILE A 73 5.26 -12.26 -6.71
N GLY A 74 5.77 -11.09 -6.34
CA GLY A 74 5.91 -9.92 -7.18
C GLY A 74 7.38 -9.67 -7.55
N SER A 75 7.61 -9.14 -8.75
CA SER A 75 8.92 -8.63 -9.12
C SER A 75 8.82 -7.45 -10.10
N ARG A 76 9.86 -6.61 -10.10
CA ARG A 76 9.97 -5.46 -11.00
C ARG A 76 11.43 -5.15 -11.32
N HIS A 77 11.70 -4.87 -12.59
CA HIS A 77 12.96 -4.29 -13.03
C HIS A 77 12.89 -2.76 -13.03
N ARG A 78 13.84 -2.11 -12.36
CA ARG A 78 14.08 -0.68 -12.45
C ARG A 78 14.81 -0.33 -13.76
N PRO A 79 14.72 0.91 -14.25
CA PRO A 79 15.46 1.35 -15.44
C PRO A 79 16.99 1.20 -15.32
N ASP A 80 17.52 1.22 -14.09
CA ASP A 80 18.94 1.00 -13.78
C ASP A 80 19.35 -0.50 -13.79
N GLY A 81 18.43 -1.39 -14.16
CA GLY A 81 18.69 -2.83 -14.26
C GLY A 81 18.50 -3.61 -12.96
N VAL A 82 18.25 -2.95 -11.83
CA VAL A 82 18.05 -3.66 -10.56
C VAL A 82 16.67 -4.30 -10.52
N GLU A 83 16.63 -5.60 -10.23
CA GLU A 83 15.41 -6.34 -9.94
C GLU A 83 15.00 -6.18 -8.47
N LEU A 84 13.76 -5.82 -8.24
CA LEU A 84 13.10 -5.87 -6.95
C LEU A 84 12.21 -7.12 -6.91
N ARG A 85 12.21 -7.82 -5.77
CA ARG A 85 11.45 -9.03 -5.50
C ARG A 85 10.73 -8.89 -4.17
N TRP A 86 9.49 -9.39 -4.10
CA TRP A 86 8.69 -9.38 -2.88
C TRP A 86 7.62 -10.47 -2.92
N LYS A 87 7.00 -10.75 -1.77
CA LYS A 87 5.72 -11.47 -1.68
C LYS A 87 4.63 -10.49 -1.28
N GLN A 88 3.41 -10.72 -1.74
CA GLN A 88 2.26 -9.89 -1.38
C GLN A 88 1.01 -10.71 -1.11
N LEU A 89 0.19 -10.25 -0.16
CA LEU A 89 -1.03 -10.93 0.26
C LEU A 89 -2.17 -9.94 0.45
N GLY A 90 -3.31 -10.20 -0.18
CA GLY A 90 -4.53 -9.42 0.03
C GLY A 90 -4.82 -8.32 -1.00
N VAL A 91 -4.06 -8.22 -2.10
CA VAL A 91 -4.24 -7.19 -3.15
C VAL A 91 -5.67 -7.10 -3.70
N LYS A 92 -6.38 -8.23 -3.83
CA LYS A 92 -7.79 -8.24 -4.28
C LYS A 92 -8.74 -7.53 -3.28
N GLY A 93 -8.33 -7.39 -2.03
CA GLY A 93 -9.05 -6.65 -1.00
C GLY A 93 -9.18 -5.16 -1.30
N LEU A 94 -8.28 -4.58 -2.10
CA LEU A 94 -8.33 -3.16 -2.50
C LEU A 94 -9.63 -2.77 -3.22
N MET A 95 -10.32 -3.73 -3.86
CA MET A 95 -11.66 -3.52 -4.42
C MET A 95 -12.78 -3.95 -3.50
N ALA A 96 -12.60 -5.09 -2.81
CA ALA A 96 -13.68 -5.72 -2.06
C ALA A 96 -13.94 -5.03 -0.71
N ASP A 97 -12.90 -4.50 -0.08
CA ASP A 97 -12.97 -3.85 1.23
C ASP A 97 -11.81 -2.82 1.35
N PRO A 98 -11.92 -1.62 0.72
CA PRO A 98 -10.80 -0.69 0.55
C PRO A 98 -10.26 -0.06 1.85
N GLN A 99 -10.89 -0.29 3.00
CA GLN A 99 -10.31 0.06 4.30
C GLN A 99 -9.14 -0.86 4.68
N LEU A 100 -9.09 -2.09 4.14
CA LEU A 100 -8.12 -3.10 4.53
C LEU A 100 -6.78 -2.89 3.80
N PRO A 101 -5.65 -2.94 4.53
CA PRO A 101 -4.35 -2.96 3.89
C PRO A 101 -4.10 -4.32 3.22
N PHE A 102 -3.19 -4.35 2.26
CA PHE A 102 -2.54 -5.60 1.87
C PHE A 102 -1.13 -5.67 2.47
N PHE A 103 -0.57 -6.87 2.53
CA PHE A 103 0.74 -7.12 3.13
C PHE A 103 1.80 -7.29 2.05
N VAL A 104 3.01 -6.82 2.34
CA VAL A 104 4.21 -7.03 1.53
C VAL A 104 5.35 -7.51 2.41
N GLU A 105 6.07 -8.54 1.95
CA GLU A 105 7.38 -8.94 2.47
C GLU A 105 8.40 -8.71 1.35
N TRP A 106 9.31 -7.76 1.56
CA TRP A 106 10.40 -7.50 0.63
C TRP A 106 11.48 -8.57 0.76
N ASP A 107 12.07 -8.97 -0.37
CA ASP A 107 13.22 -9.87 -0.35
C ASP A 107 14.42 -9.16 0.29
N ALA A 108 15.08 -9.81 1.25
CA ALA A 108 16.20 -9.23 1.99
C ALA A 108 17.41 -8.89 1.10
N GLU A 109 17.50 -9.50 -0.09
CA GLU A 109 18.59 -9.27 -1.04
C GLU A 109 18.35 -8.09 -1.99
N VAL A 110 17.18 -7.43 -1.92
CA VAL A 110 16.86 -6.30 -2.79
C VAL A 110 16.84 -4.98 -2.03
N PRO A 111 17.25 -3.86 -2.66
CA PRO A 111 17.17 -2.55 -2.01
C PRO A 111 15.71 -2.17 -1.77
N HIS A 112 15.38 -1.82 -0.53
CA HIS A 112 14.03 -1.39 -0.17
C HIS A 112 13.65 -0.09 -0.91
N PRO A 113 12.40 0.07 -1.42
CA PRO A 113 12.02 1.24 -2.22
C PRO A 113 12.14 2.58 -1.49
N SER A 114 12.04 2.61 -0.15
CA SER A 114 12.25 3.84 0.64
C SER A 114 13.68 4.38 0.55
N GLY A 115 14.66 3.56 0.17
CA GLY A 115 16.06 3.97 0.02
C GLY A 115 16.35 4.72 -1.28
N VAL A 116 15.34 4.95 -2.13
CA VAL A 116 15.51 5.66 -3.40
C VAL A 116 15.53 7.17 -3.15
N GLY A 117 16.67 7.67 -2.68
CA GLY A 117 16.93 9.09 -2.46
C GLY A 117 16.75 9.56 -1.02
N GLU A 118 17.16 10.79 -0.75
CA GLU A 118 17.03 11.42 0.56
C GLU A 118 15.65 12.08 0.73
N THR A 119 15.16 12.13 1.96
CA THR A 119 13.87 12.76 2.30
C THR A 119 13.90 13.32 3.72
N SER A 120 13.16 14.40 3.95
CA SER A 120 12.87 14.98 5.26
C SER A 120 11.37 14.94 5.59
N VAL A 121 10.59 14.22 4.77
CA VAL A 121 9.14 14.10 4.91
C VAL A 121 8.80 12.81 5.64
N ALA A 122 7.95 12.88 6.66
CA ALA A 122 7.47 11.71 7.40
C ALA A 122 5.98 11.47 7.16
N LEU A 123 5.57 10.20 7.12
CA LEU A 123 4.15 9.85 7.23
C LEU A 123 3.69 10.10 8.67
N LYS A 124 2.64 10.91 8.83
CA LYS A 124 2.11 11.29 10.15
C LYS A 124 0.82 10.55 10.47
N SER A 125 -0.16 10.58 9.58
CA SER A 125 -1.46 9.97 9.85
C SER A 125 -2.22 9.56 8.60
N LEU A 126 -3.12 8.60 8.78
CA LEU A 126 -4.13 8.21 7.80
C LEU A 126 -5.52 8.46 8.38
N GLU A 127 -6.40 9.06 7.60
CA GLU A 127 -7.84 9.07 7.86
C GLU A 127 -8.52 8.05 6.95
N ILE A 128 -9.22 7.09 7.56
CA ILE A 128 -9.81 5.94 6.88
C ILE A 128 -11.32 5.93 7.16
N ALA A 129 -12.13 5.97 6.11
CA ALA A 129 -13.53 5.62 6.23
C ALA A 129 -13.64 4.10 6.42
N GLY A 130 -14.21 3.66 7.53
CA GLY A 130 -14.27 2.23 7.84
C GLY A 130 -14.52 1.90 9.31
N ASP A 131 -14.44 0.61 9.59
CA ASP A 131 -14.58 0.03 10.92
C ASP A 131 -13.18 -0.34 11.46
N PRO A 132 -12.72 0.31 12.54
CA PRO A 132 -11.41 0.01 13.12
C PRO A 132 -11.29 -1.44 13.60
N ASP A 133 -12.37 -2.07 14.06
CA ASP A 133 -12.32 -3.46 14.54
C ASP A 133 -12.18 -4.43 13.38
N ARG A 134 -12.78 -4.10 12.22
CA ARG A 134 -12.58 -4.86 10.98
C ARG A 134 -11.13 -4.80 10.51
N VAL A 135 -10.48 -3.64 10.60
CA VAL A 135 -9.06 -3.50 10.26
C VAL A 135 -8.18 -4.25 11.27
N ARG A 136 -8.46 -4.14 12.57
CA ARG A 136 -7.71 -4.87 13.61
C ARG A 136 -7.79 -6.38 13.44
N ASP A 137 -8.97 -6.93 13.20
CA ASP A 137 -9.17 -8.36 12.93
C ASP A 137 -8.32 -8.82 11.73
N TRP A 138 -8.34 -8.03 10.65
CA TRP A 138 -7.58 -8.31 9.44
C TRP A 138 -6.06 -8.25 9.62
N VAL A 139 -5.56 -7.16 10.22
CA VAL A 139 -4.12 -6.96 10.48
C VAL A 139 -3.63 -7.94 11.53
N GLY A 140 -4.49 -8.19 12.49
CA GLY A 140 -4.30 -9.20 13.48
C GLY A 140 -3.68 -8.75 14.79
N VAL A 141 -4.03 -7.54 15.19
CA VAL A 141 -3.56 -6.92 16.42
C VAL A 141 -4.67 -6.88 17.47
N ASP A 142 -4.28 -6.80 18.73
CA ASP A 142 -5.21 -6.69 19.85
C ASP A 142 -5.97 -5.36 19.83
N GLN A 143 -7.09 -5.29 20.56
CA GLN A 143 -7.93 -4.09 20.60
C GLN A 143 -7.23 -2.87 21.21
N ASP A 144 -6.29 -3.10 22.12
CA ASP A 144 -5.48 -2.10 22.79
C ASP A 144 -4.15 -1.80 22.07
N TYR A 145 -3.90 -2.44 20.92
CA TYR A 145 -2.74 -2.11 20.10
C TYR A 145 -2.80 -0.67 19.60
N VAL A 146 -1.74 0.08 19.87
CA VAL A 146 -1.54 1.45 19.39
C VAL A 146 -0.30 1.48 18.50
N PRO A 147 -0.43 1.82 17.20
CA PRO A 147 0.72 1.93 16.32
C PRO A 147 1.64 3.08 16.74
N GLU A 148 2.95 2.82 16.75
CA GLU A 148 3.94 3.83 17.10
C GLU A 148 4.27 4.74 15.90
N GLY A 149 4.18 6.05 16.11
CA GLY A 149 4.65 7.05 15.13
C GLY A 149 3.81 7.20 13.87
N ILE A 150 2.60 6.63 13.82
CA ILE A 150 1.57 6.92 12.80
C ILE A 150 0.20 6.90 13.46
N ASP A 151 -0.57 7.97 13.30
CA ASP A 151 -1.96 8.01 13.78
C ASP A 151 -2.92 7.41 12.74
N PHE A 152 -3.87 6.60 13.21
CA PHE A 152 -4.96 6.07 12.39
C PHE A 152 -6.31 6.60 12.89
N ASN A 153 -6.94 7.44 12.09
CA ASN A 153 -8.23 8.05 12.39
C ASN A 153 -9.33 7.36 11.58
N PHE A 154 -10.26 6.70 12.26
CA PHE A 154 -11.39 6.05 11.61
C PHE A 154 -12.63 6.93 11.63
N VAL A 155 -13.23 7.13 10.46
CA VAL A 155 -14.41 7.98 10.26
C VAL A 155 -15.50 7.20 9.52
N SER A 156 -16.72 7.76 9.50
CA SER A 156 -17.82 7.31 8.63
C SER A 156 -17.99 5.78 8.55
N PRO A 157 -18.23 5.06 9.66
CA PRO A 157 -18.25 3.59 9.69
C PRO A 157 -19.36 2.95 8.84
N LYS A 158 -20.30 3.76 8.31
CA LYS A 158 -21.37 3.33 7.40
C LYS A 158 -21.25 3.95 5.99
N GLY A 159 -20.15 4.65 5.71
CA GLY A 159 -19.86 5.23 4.40
C GLY A 159 -19.16 4.23 3.48
N ASN A 160 -18.74 4.70 2.29
CA ASN A 160 -17.90 3.89 1.41
C ASN A 160 -16.50 3.77 2.03
N PRO A 161 -16.01 2.55 2.33
CA PRO A 161 -14.73 2.38 2.99
C PRO A 161 -13.54 2.77 2.10
N GLY A 162 -12.46 3.23 2.71
CA GLY A 162 -11.22 3.61 2.03
C GLY A 162 -10.47 4.76 2.68
N ILE A 163 -9.28 5.09 2.14
CA ILE A 163 -8.50 6.24 2.60
C ILE A 163 -9.20 7.54 2.17
N MET A 164 -9.45 8.40 3.14
CA MET A 164 -10.03 9.73 2.96
C MET A 164 -8.95 10.78 2.78
N SER A 165 -7.93 10.73 3.63
CA SER A 165 -6.77 11.62 3.54
C SER A 165 -5.53 11.02 4.18
N VAL A 166 -4.37 11.52 3.79
CA VAL A 166 -3.07 11.18 4.39
C VAL A 166 -2.35 12.46 4.75
N THR A 167 -1.86 12.55 5.99
CA THR A 167 -1.08 13.70 6.45
C THR A 167 0.40 13.34 6.51
N PHE A 168 1.21 14.21 5.94
CA PHE A 168 2.66 14.14 5.93
C PHE A 168 3.23 15.29 6.76
N GLU A 169 4.21 15.01 7.60
CA GLU A 169 5.01 16.05 8.25
C GLU A 169 6.12 16.48 7.29
N THR A 170 6.22 17.78 7.01
CA THR A 170 7.23 18.34 6.09
C THR A 170 8.03 19.44 6.80
N PRO A 171 9.19 19.88 6.26
CA PRO A 171 9.96 20.99 6.85
C PRO A 171 9.17 22.30 6.98
N ASN A 172 8.10 22.48 6.21
CA ASN A 172 7.25 23.68 6.22
C ASN A 172 5.95 23.49 7.02
N GLY A 173 5.83 22.40 7.77
CA GLY A 173 4.65 22.00 8.52
C GLY A 173 3.85 20.87 7.85
N PRO A 174 2.74 20.45 8.47
CA PRO A 174 1.96 19.31 8.00
C PRO A 174 1.20 19.64 6.71
N VAL A 175 1.18 18.68 5.78
CA VAL A 175 0.42 18.72 4.53
C VAL A 175 -0.52 17.51 4.50
N THR A 176 -1.80 17.76 4.26
CA THR A 176 -2.83 16.71 4.13
C THR A 176 -3.30 16.64 2.67
N LEU A 177 -3.33 15.43 2.13
CA LEU A 177 -3.72 15.10 0.75
C LEU A 177 -4.88 14.12 0.71
#